data_AF-A0A8K0XS67-F1
#
_entry.id   AF-A0A8K0XS67-F1
#
_cell.length_a   1.000
_cell.length_b   1.000
_cell.length_c   1.000
_cell.angle_alpha   90.00
_cell.angle_beta   90.00
_cell.angle_gamma   90.00
#
_symmetry.space_group_name_H-M   'P 1'
#
loop_
_entity.id
_entity.type
_entity.pdbx_description
1 polymer ?
#
loop_
_entity_poly.entity_id
_entity_poly.type
_entity_poly.pdbx_seq_one_letter_code
_entity_poly.pdbx_strand_id
1 'polypeptide(L)'
;MSPLRLYASSFGALRHYVTPKVLVKSLPDLKDPLRPKRPPPINKLYANALYANLTDALAPVSHSHLSDQLRDASRLWKSLSAEEKQPFIDQHRELCAEYRQQLDQYLSTRARRTEPKHQQPPTSWTIFAREQKVPFKEGSKLWKALSEDEKKSYANLANQQYETYKVRMLELECNLAPGTLYVADATDKLKAARKKASLIRLAASNRDVEDKPRRPTSAFVRFLNDRGLSSRDGSSVWKSLPEEEKKIYLDPATHAFSEWSKKYAAFVDKLIKSDTLDVYNARCLLKKQRGVRRPTKLPTGRAKAVFSYFFQDFSKRLPPSPRGDGCSIAKAAAAKWKTMTDEEKAPYYAAREKDFKERNGSPPP
;
A
#
# COMPACT_ATOMS: atom_id res chain seq x y z
N MET A 1 51.23 7.83 -23.90
CA MET A 1 50.14 8.83 -24.03
C MET A 1 48.85 8.08 -24.33
N SER A 2 47.81 8.30 -23.53
CA SER A 2 46.58 7.51 -23.48
C SER A 2 45.74 7.58 -24.76
N PRO A 3 45.10 6.48 -25.18
CA PRO A 3 43.89 6.54 -25.98
C PRO A 3 42.65 6.18 -25.14
N LEU A 4 41.66 7.06 -25.26
CA LEU A 4 40.31 6.98 -24.72
C LEU A 4 39.58 5.71 -25.21
N ARG A 5 39.02 4.94 -24.27
CA ARG A 5 37.98 3.93 -24.57
C ARG A 5 36.60 4.58 -24.48
N LEU A 6 35.92 4.65 -25.62
CA LEU A 6 34.47 4.82 -25.70
C LEU A 6 33.79 3.51 -25.26
N TYR A 7 32.88 3.59 -24.29
CA TYR A 7 31.88 2.54 -24.06
C TYR A 7 30.48 3.12 -24.11
N ALA A 8 29.67 2.47 -24.93
CA ALA A 8 28.27 2.71 -25.15
C ALA A 8 27.43 2.50 -23.87
N SER A 9 26.50 3.42 -23.68
CA SER A 9 25.42 3.37 -22.72
C SER A 9 24.34 2.38 -23.20
N SER A 10 24.08 1.35 -22.41
CA SER A 10 22.86 0.54 -22.52
C SER A 10 22.08 0.60 -21.20
N PHE A 11 20.91 1.25 -21.27
CA PHE A 11 19.82 1.10 -20.32
C PHE A 11 19.44 -0.38 -20.16
N GLY A 12 19.27 -0.82 -18.90
CA GLY A 12 18.87 -2.19 -18.59
C GLY A 12 18.51 -2.35 -17.11
N ALA A 13 17.32 -1.85 -16.76
CA ALA A 13 16.78 -1.73 -15.42
C ALA A 13 16.71 -3.06 -14.64
N LEU A 14 17.49 -3.14 -13.56
CA LEU A 14 17.37 -4.18 -12.53
C LEU A 14 16.54 -3.65 -11.35
N ARG A 15 15.39 -4.31 -11.14
CA ARG A 15 14.53 -4.17 -9.96
C ARG A 15 15.29 -4.60 -8.71
N HIS A 16 15.76 -3.64 -7.93
CA HIS A 16 16.24 -3.88 -6.57
C HIS A 16 15.05 -3.93 -5.60
N TYR A 17 14.79 -5.12 -5.04
CA TYR A 17 13.97 -5.25 -3.84
C TYR A 17 14.76 -4.75 -2.64
N VAL A 18 14.53 -3.49 -2.27
CA VAL A 18 15.00 -2.91 -1.02
C VAL A 18 14.11 -3.42 0.11
N THR A 19 14.70 -4.04 1.12
CA THR A 19 13.99 -4.48 2.33
C THR A 19 13.47 -3.28 3.13
N PRO A 20 12.21 -3.28 3.65
CA PRO A 20 11.54 -2.05 4.10
C PRO A 20 12.00 -1.47 5.46
N LYS A 21 13.01 -2.03 6.12
CA LYS A 21 13.32 -1.67 7.52
C LYS A 21 14.38 -0.57 7.70
N VAL A 22 15.16 -0.24 6.67
CA VAL A 22 16.22 0.79 6.77
C VAL A 22 15.82 2.11 6.08
N LEU A 23 14.74 2.11 5.29
CA LEU A 23 14.29 3.29 4.53
C LEU A 23 13.22 4.15 5.22
N VAL A 24 13.10 4.06 6.55
CA VAL A 24 12.11 4.84 7.33
C VAL A 24 12.75 6.04 8.04
N LYS A 25 14.08 6.15 8.08
CA LYS A 25 14.77 7.26 8.76
C LYS A 25 15.00 8.53 7.92
N SER A 26 14.58 8.57 6.64
CA SER A 26 14.82 9.74 5.78
C SER A 26 13.71 10.08 4.79
N LEU A 27 12.54 9.43 4.88
CA LEU A 27 11.35 10.02 4.26
C LEU A 27 10.93 11.16 5.20
N PRO A 28 10.90 12.43 4.75
CA PRO A 28 10.33 13.49 5.57
C PRO A 28 8.96 12.98 5.99
N ASP A 29 8.72 12.95 7.31
CA ASP A 29 7.46 12.49 7.90
C ASP A 29 6.34 12.80 6.93
N LEU A 30 5.72 11.76 6.37
CA LEU A 30 4.64 11.94 5.39
C LEU A 30 3.50 12.56 6.18
N LYS A 31 3.55 13.90 6.30
CA LYS A 31 2.64 14.70 7.11
C LYS A 31 1.26 14.37 6.56
N ASP A 32 0.42 13.81 7.44
CA ASP A 32 -0.95 13.43 7.12
C ASP A 32 -1.57 14.51 6.21
N PRO A 33 -1.95 14.18 4.96
CA PRO A 33 -2.42 15.16 3.99
C PRO A 33 -3.69 15.88 4.46
N LEU A 34 -4.40 15.32 5.45
CA LEU A 34 -5.59 15.90 6.05
C LEU A 34 -5.29 16.78 7.28
N ARG A 35 -4.05 16.85 7.76
CA ARG A 35 -3.72 17.71 8.90
C ARG A 35 -3.84 19.18 8.47
N PRO A 36 -4.63 20.00 9.19
CA PRO A 36 -4.70 21.43 8.92
C PRO A 36 -3.29 22.04 8.86
N LYS A 37 -3.05 22.92 7.89
CA LYS A 37 -1.77 23.61 7.72
C LYS A 37 -1.75 24.85 8.63
N ARG A 38 -0.58 25.16 9.19
CA ARG A 38 -0.41 26.39 9.99
C ARG A 38 -0.72 27.62 9.13
N PRO A 39 -1.32 28.67 9.73
CA PRO A 39 -1.57 29.90 9.00
C PRO A 39 -0.25 30.54 8.52
N PRO A 40 -0.25 31.26 7.40
CA PRO A 40 0.92 32.01 6.94
C PRO A 40 1.37 33.04 8.00
N PRO A 41 2.67 33.29 8.16
CA PRO A 41 3.13 34.35 9.07
C PRO A 41 2.69 35.73 8.58
N ILE A 42 2.58 36.70 9.50
CA ILE A 42 2.07 38.07 9.24
C ILE A 42 2.73 38.73 8.03
N ASN A 43 4.07 38.72 7.95
CA ASN A 43 4.80 39.33 6.82
C ASN A 43 4.43 38.72 5.46
N LYS A 44 4.02 37.44 5.45
CA LYS A 44 3.60 36.76 4.22
C LYS A 44 2.17 37.14 3.83
N LEU A 45 1.29 37.41 4.79
CA LEU A 45 -0.04 37.99 4.51
C LEU A 45 0.12 39.37 3.86
N TYR A 46 1.01 40.21 4.41
CA TYR A 46 1.34 41.49 3.81
C TYR A 46 1.93 41.36 2.40
N ALA A 47 2.94 40.51 2.22
CA ALA A 47 3.55 40.29 0.91
C ALA A 47 2.50 39.82 -0.12
N ASN A 48 1.61 38.89 0.26
CA ASN A 48 0.53 38.45 -0.60
C ASN A 48 -0.43 39.59 -0.98
N ALA A 49 -0.78 40.46 -0.04
CA ALA A 49 -1.65 41.61 -0.31
C ALA A 49 -0.98 42.63 -1.23
N LEU A 50 0.32 42.90 -1.03
CA LEU A 50 1.12 43.72 -1.94
C LEU A 50 1.14 43.12 -3.35
N TYR A 51 1.37 41.81 -3.47
CA TYR A 51 1.44 41.18 -4.78
C TYR A 51 0.10 41.06 -5.46
N ALA A 52 -1.00 40.83 -4.74
CA ALA A 52 -2.34 40.82 -5.35
C ALA A 52 -2.58 42.13 -6.12
N ASN A 53 -2.24 43.27 -5.50
CA ASN A 53 -2.35 44.59 -6.13
C ASN A 53 -1.37 44.78 -7.30
N LEU A 54 -0.20 44.12 -7.28
CA LEU A 54 0.81 44.21 -8.34
C LEU A 54 0.53 43.27 -9.52
N THR A 55 -0.02 42.08 -9.27
CA THR A 55 -0.34 41.08 -10.30
C THR A 55 -1.50 41.50 -11.18
N ASP A 56 -2.44 42.28 -10.66
CA ASP A 56 -3.50 42.88 -11.48
C ASP A 56 -2.95 43.99 -12.40
N ALA A 57 -1.78 44.55 -12.08
CA ALA A 57 -1.17 45.65 -12.83
C ALA A 57 -0.03 45.22 -13.77
N LEU A 58 0.55 44.01 -13.63
CA LEU A 58 1.76 43.61 -14.35
C LEU A 58 1.70 42.20 -14.94
N ALA A 59 2.18 42.09 -16.19
CA ALA A 59 2.36 40.86 -16.98
C ALA A 59 3.14 39.74 -16.23
N PRO A 60 3.00 38.46 -16.61
CA PRO A 60 3.53 37.32 -15.86
C PRO A 60 5.04 37.44 -15.58
N VAL A 61 5.37 37.69 -14.31
CA VAL A 61 6.74 37.91 -13.86
C VAL A 61 7.48 36.57 -13.75
N SER A 62 8.69 36.52 -14.31
CA SER A 62 9.61 35.37 -14.22
C SER A 62 9.92 35.01 -12.76
N HIS A 63 9.96 33.71 -12.44
CA HIS A 63 10.23 33.17 -11.09
C HIS A 63 11.52 33.70 -10.43
N SER A 64 12.49 34.15 -11.23
CA SER A 64 13.75 34.75 -10.74
C SER A 64 13.55 36.06 -9.97
N HIS A 65 12.48 36.83 -10.26
CA HIS A 65 12.22 38.10 -9.58
C HIS A 65 11.44 37.95 -8.27
N LEU A 66 10.86 36.78 -7.99
CA LEU A 66 10.06 36.55 -6.78
C LEU A 66 10.90 36.71 -5.49
N SER A 67 12.18 36.31 -5.52
CA SER A 67 13.06 36.43 -4.35
C SER A 67 13.40 37.88 -4.03
N ASP A 68 13.62 38.71 -5.05
CA ASP A 68 13.93 40.12 -4.88
C ASP A 68 12.70 40.90 -4.43
N GLN A 69 11.55 40.61 -5.04
CA GLN A 69 10.26 41.10 -4.60
C GLN A 69 10.00 40.79 -3.12
N LEU A 70 10.23 39.55 -2.67
CA LEU A 70 10.01 39.15 -1.26
C LEU A 70 10.96 39.87 -0.30
N ARG A 71 12.18 40.17 -0.76
CA ARG A 71 13.16 40.97 -0.02
C ARG A 71 12.69 42.42 0.12
N ASP A 72 12.14 42.99 -0.95
CA ASP A 72 11.60 44.35 -0.95
C ASP A 72 10.34 44.46 -0.10
N ALA A 73 9.41 43.50 -0.20
CA ALA A 73 8.25 43.42 0.69
C ALA A 73 8.67 43.31 2.17
N SER A 74 9.76 42.60 2.47
CA SER A 74 10.30 42.51 3.82
C SER A 74 10.92 43.84 4.30
N ARG A 75 11.48 44.66 3.40
CA ARG A 75 11.96 46.01 3.72
C ARG A 75 10.80 46.96 3.97
N LEU A 76 9.79 46.95 3.10
CA LEU A 76 8.56 47.74 3.23
C LEU A 76 7.82 47.40 4.53
N TRP A 77 7.69 46.12 4.86
CA TRP A 77 7.11 45.69 6.12
C TRP A 77 7.83 46.27 7.34
N LYS A 78 9.17 46.39 7.29
CA LYS A 78 9.94 46.97 8.39
C LYS A 78 9.70 48.48 8.53
N SER A 79 9.46 49.20 7.43
CA SER A 79 9.18 50.64 7.44
C SER A 79 7.73 51.00 7.77
N LEU A 80 6.78 50.07 7.65
CA LEU A 80 5.38 50.32 8.02
C LEU A 80 5.24 50.67 9.52
N SER A 81 4.32 51.59 9.81
CA SER A 81 3.95 51.98 11.17
C SER A 81 3.23 50.84 11.91
N ALA A 82 3.07 50.98 13.23
CA ALA A 82 2.29 50.01 14.01
C ALA A 82 0.82 49.95 13.56
N GLU A 83 0.25 51.11 13.20
CA GLU A 83 -1.13 51.25 12.74
C GLU A 83 -1.36 50.54 11.39
N GLU A 84 -0.41 50.68 10.46
CA GLU A 84 -0.49 50.02 9.14
C GLU A 84 -0.30 48.50 9.24
N LYS A 85 0.42 48.03 10.26
CA LYS A 85 0.59 46.60 10.54
C LYS A 85 -0.62 45.97 11.22
N GLN A 86 -1.42 46.77 11.91
CA GLN A 86 -2.56 46.33 12.71
C GLN A 86 -3.55 45.43 11.94
N PRO A 87 -4.01 45.76 10.71
CA PRO A 87 -4.95 44.89 9.99
C PRO A 87 -4.37 43.49 9.70
N PHE A 88 -3.06 43.39 9.41
CA PHE A 88 -2.41 42.11 9.18
C PHE A 88 -2.20 41.30 10.45
N ILE A 89 -2.00 41.98 11.59
CA ILE A 89 -1.95 41.35 12.92
C ILE A 89 -3.32 40.77 13.27
N ASP A 90 -4.39 41.53 13.05
CA ASP A 90 -5.76 41.10 13.33
C ASP A 90 -6.18 39.93 12.42
N GLN A 91 -5.90 40.03 11.11
CA GLN A 91 -6.13 38.93 10.16
C GLN A 91 -5.35 37.66 10.56
N HIS A 92 -4.09 37.79 10.96
CA HIS A 92 -3.30 36.65 11.42
C HIS A 92 -3.87 36.03 12.70
N ARG A 93 -4.39 36.86 13.61
CA ARG A 93 -5.04 36.42 14.85
C ARG A 93 -6.30 35.61 14.57
N GLU A 94 -7.13 36.06 13.64
CA GLU A 94 -8.32 35.33 13.16
C GLU A 94 -7.95 33.99 12.53
N LEU A 95 -7.00 33.98 11.58
CA LEU A 95 -6.52 32.75 10.95
C LEU A 95 -5.91 31.76 11.96
N CYS A 96 -5.25 32.26 13.00
CA CYS A 96 -4.76 31.44 14.10
C CYS A 96 -5.91 30.84 14.92
N ALA A 97 -7.00 31.58 15.16
CA ALA A 97 -8.17 31.08 15.87
C ALA A 97 -8.89 30.00 15.06
N GLU A 98 -9.10 30.22 13.75
CA GLU A 98 -9.66 29.22 12.84
C GLU A 98 -8.79 27.96 12.77
N TYR A 99 -7.48 28.12 12.63
CA TYR A 99 -6.54 26.99 12.61
C TYR A 99 -6.63 26.17 13.90
N ARG A 100 -6.78 26.80 15.06
CA ARG A 100 -6.98 26.08 16.34
C ARG A 100 -8.27 25.26 16.32
N GLN A 101 -9.38 25.85 15.88
CA GLN A 101 -10.66 25.12 15.76
C GLN A 101 -10.55 23.94 14.79
N GLN A 102 -9.94 24.15 13.61
CA GLN A 102 -9.71 23.07 12.64
C GLN A 102 -8.80 21.98 13.20
N LEU A 103 -7.77 22.36 13.96
CA LEU A 103 -6.86 21.42 14.60
C LEU A 103 -7.58 20.61 15.68
N ASP A 104 -8.45 21.22 16.47
CA ASP A 104 -9.24 20.53 17.49
C ASP A 104 -10.26 19.57 16.86
N GLN A 105 -10.92 19.97 15.77
CA GLN A 105 -11.77 19.08 14.97
C GLN A 105 -10.99 17.93 14.34
N TYR A 106 -9.80 18.20 13.81
CA TYR A 106 -8.91 17.18 13.27
C TYR A 106 -8.42 16.23 14.36
N LEU A 107 -8.03 16.73 15.53
CA LEU A 107 -7.55 15.94 16.65
C LEU A 107 -8.66 15.11 17.29
N SER A 108 -9.87 15.63 17.43
CA SER A 108 -11.03 14.86 17.89
C SER A 108 -11.41 13.76 16.90
N THR A 109 -11.38 14.04 15.59
CA THR A 109 -11.59 13.03 14.54
C THR A 109 -10.46 11.99 14.53
N ARG A 110 -9.21 12.43 14.72
CA ARG A 110 -8.04 11.55 14.74
C ARG A 110 -7.95 10.74 16.01
N ALA A 111 -8.37 11.27 17.17
CA ALA A 111 -8.45 10.53 18.42
C ALA A 111 -9.36 9.30 18.27
N ARG A 112 -10.43 9.39 17.46
CA ARG A 112 -11.24 8.23 17.04
C ARG A 112 -10.46 7.24 16.16
N ARG A 113 -9.54 7.71 15.31
CA ARG A 113 -8.70 6.85 14.46
C ARG A 113 -7.52 6.22 15.21
N THR A 114 -7.03 6.90 16.23
CA THR A 114 -6.01 6.40 17.17
C THR A 114 -6.66 5.88 18.44
N GLU A 115 -7.90 5.37 18.36
CA GLU A 115 -8.38 4.52 19.45
C GLU A 115 -7.30 3.45 19.69
N PRO A 116 -6.96 3.19 20.97
CA PRO A 116 -5.91 2.23 21.29
C PRO A 116 -6.22 0.98 20.51
N LYS A 117 -5.32 0.60 19.58
CA LYS A 117 -5.51 -0.53 18.66
C LYS A 117 -6.20 -1.62 19.45
N HIS A 118 -7.47 -1.91 19.13
CA HIS A 118 -8.31 -2.75 19.98
C HIS A 118 -7.51 -4.01 20.28
N GLN A 119 -7.05 -4.11 21.53
CA GLN A 119 -6.12 -5.15 21.89
C GLN A 119 -6.86 -6.45 21.67
N GLN A 120 -6.22 -7.40 20.99
CA GLN A 120 -6.80 -8.72 20.88
C GLN A 120 -7.08 -9.21 22.30
N PRO A 121 -8.29 -9.74 22.56
CA PRO A 121 -8.63 -10.18 23.89
C PRO A 121 -7.64 -11.28 24.32
N PRO A 122 -7.30 -11.33 25.61
CA PRO A 122 -6.30 -12.25 26.10
C PRO A 122 -6.75 -13.69 25.83
N THR A 123 -5.79 -14.54 25.45
CA THR A 123 -6.02 -15.98 25.32
C THR A 123 -6.29 -16.61 26.69
N SER A 124 -6.86 -17.82 26.73
CA SER A 124 -7.11 -18.56 27.98
C SER A 124 -5.88 -18.65 28.88
N TRP A 125 -4.72 -18.95 28.30
CA TRP A 125 -3.43 -18.92 28.98
C TRP A 125 -3.07 -17.54 29.55
N THR A 126 -3.31 -16.46 28.81
CA THR A 126 -2.99 -15.09 29.26
C THR A 126 -3.88 -14.66 30.43
N ILE A 127 -5.16 -15.08 30.41
CA ILE A 127 -6.10 -14.85 31.51
C ILE A 127 -5.62 -15.56 32.76
N PHE A 128 -5.31 -16.86 32.65
CA PHE A 128 -4.75 -17.64 33.75
C PHE A 128 -3.46 -17.02 34.30
N ALA A 129 -2.50 -16.68 33.43
CA ALA A 129 -1.22 -16.12 33.86
C ALA A 129 -1.40 -14.78 34.60
N ARG A 130 -2.36 -13.96 34.18
CA ARG A 130 -2.70 -12.69 34.84
C ARG A 130 -3.34 -12.91 36.22
N GLU A 131 -4.20 -13.92 36.34
CA GLU A 131 -4.85 -14.27 37.61
C GLU A 131 -3.86 -14.82 38.63
N GLN A 132 -2.99 -15.74 38.20
CA GLN A 132 -1.98 -16.34 39.08
C GLN A 132 -0.83 -15.38 39.42
N LYS A 133 -0.66 -14.28 38.69
CA LYS A 133 0.42 -13.28 38.86
C LYS A 133 1.83 -13.88 38.90
N VAL A 134 2.03 -15.03 38.25
CA VAL A 134 3.30 -15.76 38.22
C VAL A 134 4.18 -15.32 37.04
N PRO A 135 5.53 -15.42 37.15
CA PRO A 135 6.43 -15.22 36.03
C PRO A 135 6.09 -16.17 34.86
N PHE A 136 6.27 -15.68 33.63
CA PHE A 136 5.85 -16.40 32.40
C PHE A 136 6.33 -17.86 32.32
N LYS A 137 7.58 -18.13 32.76
CA LYS A 137 8.18 -19.47 32.73
C LYS A 137 7.53 -20.44 33.73
N GLU A 138 7.19 -19.96 34.91
CA GLU A 138 6.58 -20.76 35.98
C GLU A 138 5.12 -21.03 35.69
N GLY A 139 4.39 -19.99 35.27
CA GLY A 139 3.00 -20.17 34.91
C GLY A 139 2.82 -21.14 33.74
N SER A 140 3.75 -21.21 32.78
CA SER A 140 3.64 -22.19 31.69
C SER A 140 3.73 -23.63 32.19
N LYS A 141 4.47 -23.90 33.27
CA LYS A 141 4.50 -25.22 33.91
C LYS A 141 3.19 -25.48 34.64
N LEU A 142 2.69 -24.51 35.41
CA LEU A 142 1.41 -24.60 36.10
C LEU A 142 0.26 -24.87 35.11
N TRP A 143 0.18 -24.11 34.00
CA TRP A 143 -0.81 -24.30 32.94
C TRP A 143 -0.81 -25.70 32.33
N LYS A 144 0.37 -26.30 32.16
CA LYS A 144 0.47 -27.68 31.65
C LYS A 144 0.02 -28.71 32.68
N ALA A 145 0.18 -28.41 33.97
CA ALA A 145 -0.23 -29.28 35.07
C ALA A 145 -1.74 -29.19 35.39
N LEU A 146 -2.42 -28.10 35.01
CA LEU A 146 -3.87 -27.97 35.16
C LEU A 146 -4.63 -29.07 34.40
N SER A 147 -5.72 -29.53 35.00
CA SER A 147 -6.65 -30.46 34.38
C SER A 147 -7.36 -29.80 33.18
N GLU A 148 -7.89 -30.62 32.27
CA GLU A 148 -8.66 -30.09 31.12
C GLU A 148 -9.95 -29.40 31.56
N ASP A 149 -10.58 -29.84 32.66
CA ASP A 149 -11.79 -29.22 33.21
C ASP A 149 -11.51 -27.81 33.73
N GLU A 150 -10.39 -27.59 34.42
CA GLU A 150 -9.98 -26.26 34.86
C GLU A 150 -9.62 -25.36 33.67
N LYS A 151 -8.87 -25.88 32.70
CA LYS A 151 -8.56 -25.14 31.45
C LYS A 151 -9.82 -24.73 30.70
N LYS A 152 -10.88 -25.54 30.75
CA LYS A 152 -12.16 -25.27 30.09
C LYS A 152 -12.81 -23.99 30.62
N SER A 153 -12.70 -23.70 31.92
CA SER A 153 -13.22 -22.45 32.50
C SER A 153 -12.54 -21.21 31.90
N TYR A 154 -11.21 -21.23 31.79
CA TYR A 154 -10.40 -20.19 31.14
C TYR A 154 -10.68 -20.08 29.64
N ALA A 155 -10.88 -21.22 28.96
CA ALA A 155 -11.26 -21.25 27.55
C ALA A 155 -12.63 -20.57 27.33
N ASN A 156 -13.61 -20.85 28.18
CA ASN A 156 -14.93 -20.23 28.12
C ASN A 156 -14.85 -18.70 28.32
N LEU A 157 -14.08 -18.24 29.31
CA LEU A 157 -13.89 -16.81 29.57
C LEU A 157 -13.16 -16.11 28.41
N ALA A 158 -12.11 -16.73 27.86
CA ALA A 158 -11.42 -16.20 26.68
C ALA A 158 -12.35 -16.11 25.47
N ASN A 159 -13.19 -17.12 25.24
CA ASN A 159 -14.18 -17.11 24.17
C ASN A 159 -15.22 -16.00 24.38
N GLN A 160 -15.70 -15.80 25.60
CA GLN A 160 -16.63 -14.72 25.92
C GLN A 160 -16.02 -13.35 25.63
N GLN A 161 -14.77 -13.12 26.06
CA GLN A 161 -14.04 -11.88 25.75
C GLN A 161 -13.75 -11.72 24.25
N TYR A 162 -13.60 -12.82 23.53
CA TYR A 162 -13.44 -12.81 22.08
C TYR A 162 -14.73 -12.45 21.34
N GLU A 163 -15.88 -12.94 21.79
CA GLU A 163 -17.17 -12.56 21.21
C GLU A 163 -17.48 -11.09 21.48
N THR A 164 -17.27 -10.57 22.69
CA THR A 164 -17.46 -9.14 22.98
C THR A 164 -16.53 -8.27 22.14
N TYR A 165 -15.27 -8.68 21.95
CA TYR A 165 -14.34 -8.01 21.04
C TYR A 165 -14.84 -7.97 19.60
N LYS A 166 -15.38 -9.09 19.06
CA LYS A 166 -15.92 -9.11 17.68
C LYS A 166 -17.07 -8.12 17.51
N VAL A 167 -17.99 -8.06 18.47
CA VAL A 167 -19.10 -7.10 18.47
C VAL A 167 -18.55 -5.68 18.47
N ARG A 168 -17.59 -5.40 19.34
CA ARG A 168 -16.97 -4.07 19.42
C ARG A 168 -16.32 -3.67 18.10
N MET A 169 -15.57 -4.59 17.48
CA MET A 169 -14.95 -4.36 16.18
C MET A 169 -15.99 -4.06 15.07
N LEU A 170 -17.15 -4.70 15.13
CA LEU A 170 -18.26 -4.43 14.21
C LEU A 170 -18.89 -3.06 14.40
N GLU A 171 -19.14 -2.67 15.64
CA GLU A 171 -19.66 -1.34 15.94
C GLU A 171 -18.71 -0.29 15.35
N LEU A 172 -17.40 -0.47 15.51
CA LEU A 172 -16.39 0.43 14.97
C LEU A 172 -16.35 0.42 13.44
N GLU A 173 -16.38 -0.76 12.80
CA GLU A 173 -16.44 -0.88 11.34
C GLU A 173 -17.70 -0.18 10.76
N CYS A 174 -18.79 -0.17 11.52
CA CYS A 174 -20.06 0.46 11.16
C CYS A 174 -20.23 1.90 11.70
N ASN A 175 -19.22 2.47 12.39
CA ASN A 175 -19.33 3.76 13.11
C ASN A 175 -20.52 3.87 14.09
N LEU A 176 -20.88 2.78 14.76
CA LEU A 176 -21.91 2.73 15.78
C LEU A 176 -21.34 3.00 17.19
N ALA A 177 -22.18 3.50 18.10
CA ALA A 177 -21.79 3.71 19.49
C ALA A 177 -21.54 2.37 20.23
N PRO A 178 -20.66 2.34 21.25
CA PRO A 178 -20.45 1.14 22.06
C PRO A 178 -21.74 0.58 22.67
N GLY A 179 -21.96 -0.72 22.55
CA GLY A 179 -23.11 -1.43 23.13
C GLY A 179 -24.40 -1.30 22.32
N THR A 180 -24.34 -0.76 21.10
CA THR A 180 -25.51 -0.67 20.20
C THR A 180 -25.81 -1.99 19.51
N LEU A 181 -24.81 -2.85 19.31
CA LEU A 181 -25.02 -4.18 18.76
C LEU A 181 -25.07 -5.21 19.89
N TYR A 182 -26.16 -5.96 19.97
CA TYR A 182 -26.21 -7.16 20.80
C TYR A 182 -25.41 -8.29 20.14
N VAL A 183 -24.82 -9.18 20.96
CA VAL A 183 -23.90 -10.22 20.47
C VAL A 183 -24.54 -11.12 19.40
N ALA A 184 -25.81 -11.49 19.58
CA ALA A 184 -26.56 -12.30 18.61
C ALA A 184 -26.65 -11.59 17.25
N ASP A 185 -27.16 -10.36 17.23
CA ASP A 185 -27.37 -9.57 16.01
C ASP A 185 -26.06 -9.21 15.29
N ALA A 186 -25.00 -9.01 16.06
CA ALA A 186 -23.68 -8.69 15.54
C ALA A 186 -23.14 -9.82 14.66
N THR A 187 -23.35 -11.08 15.05
CA THR A 187 -22.81 -12.22 14.27
C THR A 187 -23.45 -12.32 12.89
N ASP A 188 -24.75 -12.08 12.76
CA ASP A 188 -25.45 -12.16 11.49
C ASP A 188 -25.19 -10.94 10.61
N LYS A 189 -25.14 -9.74 11.20
CA LYS A 189 -24.71 -8.53 10.48
C LYS A 189 -23.25 -8.65 10.01
N LEU A 190 -22.35 -9.23 10.80
CA LEU A 190 -20.96 -9.50 10.40
C LEU A 190 -20.87 -10.52 9.27
N LYS A 191 -21.62 -11.62 9.36
CA LYS A 191 -21.68 -12.62 8.30
C LYS A 191 -22.20 -11.97 7.02
N ALA A 192 -23.25 -11.15 7.09
CA ALA A 192 -23.79 -10.42 5.95
C ALA A 192 -22.78 -9.39 5.38
N ALA A 193 -22.12 -8.60 6.22
CA ALA A 193 -21.11 -7.64 5.81
C ALA A 193 -19.87 -8.30 5.19
N ARG A 194 -19.37 -9.39 5.78
CA ARG A 194 -18.27 -10.20 5.22
C ARG A 194 -18.67 -10.87 3.91
N LYS A 195 -19.90 -11.39 3.81
CA LYS A 195 -20.49 -11.95 2.58
C LYS A 195 -20.51 -10.86 1.50
N LYS A 196 -21.03 -9.67 1.81
CA LYS A 196 -21.05 -8.50 0.90
C LYS A 196 -19.66 -8.04 0.48
N ALA A 197 -18.71 -7.89 1.41
CA ALA A 197 -17.34 -7.48 1.10
C ALA A 197 -16.55 -8.53 0.29
N SER A 198 -16.80 -9.82 0.54
CA SER A 198 -16.27 -10.91 -0.28
C SER A 198 -16.84 -10.85 -1.70
N LEU A 199 -18.15 -10.64 -1.83
CA LEU A 199 -18.84 -10.47 -3.11
C LEU A 199 -18.33 -9.28 -3.90
N ILE A 200 -18.10 -8.12 -3.28
CA ILE A 200 -17.54 -6.95 -3.97
C ILE A 200 -16.14 -7.25 -4.51
N ARG A 201 -15.27 -7.87 -3.70
CA ARG A 201 -13.91 -8.27 -4.13
C ARG A 201 -13.95 -9.29 -5.27
N LEU A 202 -14.92 -10.18 -5.23
CA LEU A 202 -15.10 -11.21 -6.22
C LEU A 202 -15.66 -10.68 -7.54
N ALA A 203 -16.71 -9.87 -7.46
CA ALA A 203 -17.26 -9.17 -8.60
C ALA A 203 -16.18 -8.31 -9.25
N ALA A 204 -15.27 -7.71 -8.48
CA ALA A 204 -14.14 -6.97 -9.02
C ALA A 204 -13.10 -7.84 -9.77
N SER A 205 -12.81 -9.06 -9.29
CA SER A 205 -11.72 -9.90 -9.84
C SER A 205 -12.10 -10.71 -11.07
N ASN A 206 -13.36 -11.10 -11.23
CA ASN A 206 -13.79 -11.87 -12.40
C ASN A 206 -14.14 -10.98 -13.58
N ARG A 207 -13.53 -11.26 -14.73
CA ARG A 207 -13.89 -10.65 -16.02
C ARG A 207 -15.09 -11.32 -16.69
N ASP A 208 -15.40 -12.57 -16.32
CA ASP A 208 -16.30 -13.44 -17.09
C ASP A 208 -17.63 -13.77 -16.39
N VAL A 209 -18.10 -12.92 -15.47
CA VAL A 209 -19.48 -13.07 -14.96
C VAL A 209 -20.41 -12.46 -16.00
N GLU A 210 -21.27 -13.30 -16.58
CA GLU A 210 -22.33 -12.91 -17.51
C GLU A 210 -23.17 -11.79 -16.88
N ASP A 211 -23.55 -10.79 -17.67
CA ASP A 211 -24.24 -9.55 -17.24
C ASP A 211 -23.46 -8.58 -16.33
N LYS A 212 -22.17 -8.80 -16.04
CA LYS A 212 -21.40 -7.84 -15.23
C LYS A 212 -21.29 -6.49 -15.96
N PRO A 213 -21.77 -5.37 -15.37
CA PRO A 213 -21.63 -4.06 -15.99
C PRO A 213 -20.16 -3.69 -16.20
N ARG A 214 -19.77 -3.42 -17.45
CA ARG A 214 -18.40 -3.00 -17.80
C ARG A 214 -18.13 -1.61 -17.25
N ARG A 215 -16.97 -1.44 -16.61
CA ARG A 215 -16.54 -0.13 -16.11
C ARG A 215 -16.39 0.85 -17.28
N PRO A 216 -16.99 2.04 -17.22
CA PRO A 216 -16.86 3.02 -18.29
C PRO A 216 -15.42 3.52 -18.37
N THR A 217 -15.02 3.94 -19.57
CA THR A 217 -13.73 4.57 -19.80
C THR A 217 -13.63 5.89 -19.04
N SER A 218 -12.47 6.15 -18.44
CA SER A 218 -12.25 7.42 -17.74
C SER A 218 -12.17 8.58 -18.73
N ALA A 219 -12.40 9.80 -18.25
CA ALA A 219 -12.27 11.03 -19.04
C ALA A 219 -10.95 11.08 -19.82
N PHE A 220 -9.84 10.74 -19.15
CA PHE A 220 -8.52 10.70 -19.77
C PHE A 220 -8.41 9.66 -20.89
N VAL A 221 -8.95 8.44 -20.72
CA VAL A 221 -8.88 7.42 -21.77
C VAL A 221 -9.78 7.79 -22.95
N ARG A 222 -10.94 8.43 -22.71
CA ARG A 222 -11.77 8.99 -23.80
C ARG A 222 -11.00 10.04 -24.59
N PHE A 223 -10.35 10.98 -23.88
CA PHE A 223 -9.48 11.97 -24.50
C PHE A 223 -8.35 11.35 -25.33
N LEU A 224 -7.67 10.32 -24.82
CA LEU A 224 -6.62 9.61 -25.56
C LEU A 224 -7.16 8.97 -26.85
N ASN A 225 -8.31 8.31 -26.76
CA ASN A 225 -8.94 7.67 -27.91
C ASN A 225 -9.38 8.70 -28.95
N ASP A 226 -10.00 9.80 -28.54
CA ASP A 226 -10.50 10.85 -29.43
C ASP A 226 -9.35 11.60 -30.14
N ARG A 227 -8.20 11.75 -29.46
CA ARG A 227 -7.00 12.40 -30.02
C ARG A 227 -6.02 11.42 -30.68
N GLY A 228 -6.28 10.11 -30.64
CA GLY A 228 -5.37 9.08 -31.15
C GLY A 228 -3.99 9.08 -30.47
N LEU A 229 -3.90 9.52 -29.21
CA LEU A 229 -2.64 9.67 -28.49
C LEU A 229 -2.25 8.43 -27.70
N SER A 230 -0.94 8.16 -27.64
CA SER A 230 -0.41 7.17 -26.70
C SER A 230 -0.61 7.63 -25.25
N SER A 231 -0.70 6.70 -24.29
CA SER A 231 -0.81 7.07 -22.87
C SER A 231 0.37 7.90 -22.36
N ARG A 232 1.56 7.77 -22.98
CA ARG A 232 2.76 8.51 -22.58
C ARG A 232 2.65 9.96 -23.05
N ASP A 233 2.26 10.17 -24.30
CA ASP A 233 2.22 11.49 -24.92
C ASP A 233 0.97 12.27 -24.48
N GLY A 234 -0.18 11.61 -24.37
CA GLY A 234 -1.39 12.28 -23.95
C GLY A 234 -1.38 12.73 -22.49
N SER A 235 -0.50 12.19 -21.63
CA SER A 235 -0.42 12.65 -20.24
C SER A 235 0.09 14.09 -20.11
N SER A 236 1.06 14.51 -20.93
CA SER A 236 1.53 15.90 -20.93
C SER A 236 0.47 16.82 -21.52
N VAL A 237 -0.12 16.43 -22.66
CA VAL A 237 -1.18 17.20 -23.34
C VAL A 237 -2.41 17.38 -22.44
N TRP A 238 -2.83 16.34 -21.73
CA TRP A 238 -3.95 16.41 -20.78
C TRP A 238 -3.66 17.36 -19.62
N LYS A 239 -2.41 17.42 -19.14
CA LYS A 239 -2.06 18.35 -18.04
C LYS A 239 -2.10 19.80 -18.49
N SER A 240 -1.65 20.09 -19.72
CA SER A 240 -1.67 21.44 -20.30
C SER A 240 -3.03 21.88 -20.83
N LEU A 241 -4.00 20.97 -20.96
CA LEU A 241 -5.33 21.28 -21.45
C LEU A 241 -6.04 22.26 -20.49
N PRO A 242 -6.70 23.33 -20.98
CA PRO A 242 -7.53 24.20 -20.15
C PRO A 242 -8.68 23.42 -19.51
N GLU A 243 -9.20 23.91 -18.38
CA GLU A 243 -10.19 23.18 -17.59
C GLU A 243 -11.54 23.11 -18.33
N GLU A 244 -11.86 24.10 -19.14
CA GLU A 244 -13.04 24.15 -20.01
C GLU A 244 -13.05 23.00 -21.01
N GLU A 245 -11.91 22.72 -21.66
CA GLU A 245 -11.77 21.58 -22.57
C GLU A 245 -11.76 20.25 -21.81
N LYS A 246 -11.20 20.20 -20.60
CA LYS A 246 -11.24 18.99 -19.77
C LYS A 246 -12.67 18.65 -19.36
N LYS A 247 -13.52 19.64 -19.07
CA LYS A 247 -14.92 19.46 -18.68
C LYS A 247 -15.71 18.66 -19.72
N ILE A 248 -15.45 18.87 -21.01
CA ILE A 248 -16.06 18.11 -22.13
C ILE A 248 -15.88 16.60 -21.94
N TYR A 249 -14.75 16.17 -21.38
CA TYR A 249 -14.47 14.76 -21.10
C TYR A 249 -14.85 14.33 -19.69
N LEU A 250 -14.71 15.21 -18.70
CA LEU A 250 -15.00 14.94 -17.31
C LEU A 250 -16.49 14.72 -17.07
N ASP A 251 -17.37 15.57 -17.60
CA ASP A 251 -18.82 15.51 -17.32
C ASP A 251 -19.47 14.23 -17.86
N PRO A 252 -19.21 13.79 -19.10
CA PRO A 252 -19.72 12.50 -19.58
C PRO A 252 -19.12 11.31 -18.82
N ALA A 253 -17.85 11.39 -18.39
CA ALA A 253 -17.21 10.31 -17.66
C ALA A 253 -17.76 10.18 -16.23
N THR A 254 -18.05 11.30 -15.55
CA THR A 254 -18.67 11.30 -14.21
C THR A 254 -20.10 10.79 -14.29
N HIS A 255 -20.88 11.23 -15.28
CA HIS A 255 -22.22 10.71 -15.52
C HIS A 255 -22.21 9.20 -15.80
N ALA A 256 -21.38 8.74 -16.75
CA ALA A 256 -21.26 7.32 -17.06
C ALA A 256 -20.80 6.49 -15.86
N PHE A 257 -19.89 7.01 -15.03
CA PHE A 257 -19.44 6.34 -13.81
C PHE A 257 -20.54 6.25 -12.76
N SER A 258 -21.36 7.30 -12.61
CA SER A 258 -22.53 7.30 -11.71
C SER A 258 -23.56 6.25 -12.14
N GLU A 259 -23.91 6.20 -13.42
CA GLU A 259 -24.81 5.17 -13.95
C GLU A 259 -24.25 3.76 -13.79
N TRP A 260 -22.97 3.57 -14.13
CA TRP A 260 -22.29 2.30 -13.95
C TRP A 260 -22.29 1.87 -12.47
N SER A 261 -22.02 2.80 -11.54
CA SER A 261 -22.01 2.51 -10.11
C SER A 261 -23.39 2.04 -9.64
N LYS A 262 -24.48 2.63 -10.12
CA LYS A 262 -25.86 2.19 -9.83
C LYS A 262 -26.12 0.79 -10.39
N LYS A 263 -25.79 0.56 -11.66
CA LYS A 263 -25.95 -0.77 -12.32
C LYS A 263 -25.11 -1.84 -11.61
N TYR A 264 -23.89 -1.50 -11.22
CA TYR A 264 -22.98 -2.41 -10.53
C TYR A 264 -23.46 -2.72 -9.11
N ALA A 265 -24.00 -1.74 -8.38
CA ALA A 265 -24.62 -1.98 -7.08
C ALA A 265 -25.81 -2.94 -7.20
N ALA A 266 -26.72 -2.70 -8.16
CA ALA A 266 -27.85 -3.60 -8.43
C ALA A 266 -27.40 -5.02 -8.83
N PHE A 267 -26.34 -5.14 -9.62
CA PHE A 267 -25.72 -6.42 -9.97
C PHE A 267 -25.16 -7.15 -8.73
N VAL A 268 -24.47 -6.43 -7.84
CA VAL A 268 -23.97 -7.00 -6.57
C VAL A 268 -25.14 -7.45 -5.70
N ASP A 269 -26.22 -6.68 -5.61
CA ASP A 269 -27.41 -7.08 -4.84
C ASP A 269 -28.10 -8.30 -5.45
N LYS A 270 -28.18 -8.41 -6.78
CA LYS A 270 -28.66 -9.61 -7.48
C LYS A 270 -27.80 -10.83 -7.13
N LEU A 271 -26.46 -10.68 -7.14
CA LEU A 271 -25.53 -11.74 -6.74
C LEU A 271 -25.69 -12.15 -5.27
N ILE A 272 -25.94 -11.20 -4.36
CA ILE A 272 -26.19 -11.48 -2.94
C ILE A 272 -27.44 -12.37 -2.79
N LYS A 273 -28.50 -12.05 -3.54
CA LYS A 273 -29.81 -12.73 -3.48
C LYS A 273 -29.81 -14.10 -4.16
N SER A 274 -28.97 -14.32 -5.16
CA SER A 274 -28.88 -15.60 -5.85
C SER A 274 -27.93 -16.57 -5.13
N ASP A 275 -28.33 -17.84 -5.01
CA ASP A 275 -27.46 -18.95 -4.52
C ASP A 275 -26.29 -19.26 -5.46
N THR A 276 -26.16 -18.51 -6.56
CA THR A 276 -24.97 -18.56 -7.43
C THR A 276 -23.68 -18.26 -6.68
N LEU A 277 -23.75 -17.60 -5.52
CA LEU A 277 -22.60 -17.41 -4.64
C LEU A 277 -22.08 -18.75 -4.09
N ASP A 278 -22.93 -19.69 -3.73
CA ASP A 278 -22.50 -20.98 -3.17
C ASP A 278 -21.94 -21.87 -4.27
N VAL A 279 -22.55 -21.87 -5.46
CA VAL A 279 -22.02 -22.54 -6.65
C VAL A 279 -20.68 -21.94 -7.08
N TYR A 280 -20.52 -20.61 -7.00
CA TYR A 280 -19.29 -19.94 -7.38
C TYR A 280 -18.19 -20.07 -6.30
N ASN A 281 -18.54 -19.95 -5.01
CA ASN A 281 -17.62 -20.23 -3.91
C ASN A 281 -17.16 -21.68 -3.95
N ALA A 282 -18.04 -22.64 -4.26
CA ALA A 282 -17.67 -24.02 -4.55
C ALA A 282 -16.72 -24.09 -5.74
N ARG A 283 -16.95 -23.34 -6.83
CA ARG A 283 -16.03 -23.28 -7.99
C ARG A 283 -14.68 -22.64 -7.66
N CYS A 284 -14.64 -21.64 -6.78
CA CYS A 284 -13.42 -21.00 -6.28
C CYS A 284 -12.68 -21.86 -5.27
N LEU A 285 -13.39 -22.60 -4.41
CA LEU A 285 -12.83 -23.62 -3.53
C LEU A 285 -12.28 -24.77 -4.35
N LEU A 286 -12.97 -25.20 -5.42
CA LEU A 286 -12.45 -26.15 -6.41
C LEU A 286 -11.23 -25.58 -7.15
N LYS A 287 -11.20 -24.29 -7.51
CA LYS A 287 -9.99 -23.63 -8.05
C LYS A 287 -8.87 -23.50 -7.01
N LYS A 288 -9.18 -23.32 -5.73
CA LYS A 288 -8.21 -23.34 -4.61
C LYS A 288 -7.77 -24.76 -4.24
N GLN A 289 -8.57 -25.79 -4.54
CA GLN A 289 -8.17 -27.19 -4.46
C GLN A 289 -7.31 -27.57 -5.67
N ARG A 290 -7.61 -27.04 -6.87
CA ARG A 290 -6.69 -27.07 -8.03
C ARG A 290 -5.46 -26.18 -7.82
N GLY A 291 -5.61 -25.19 -6.94
CA GLY A 291 -4.59 -24.33 -6.37
C GLY A 291 -4.14 -24.82 -4.99
N VAL A 292 -4.34 -26.11 -4.64
CA VAL A 292 -3.35 -26.81 -3.81
C VAL A 292 -2.08 -26.42 -4.50
N ARG A 293 -1.27 -25.61 -3.81
CA ARG A 293 -0.02 -25.09 -4.37
C ARG A 293 0.60 -26.30 -5.03
N ARG A 294 0.65 -26.34 -6.38
CA ARG A 294 1.59 -27.21 -7.06
C ARG A 294 2.86 -26.95 -6.26
N PRO A 295 3.41 -27.94 -5.53
CA PRO A 295 4.45 -27.67 -4.57
C PRO A 295 5.40 -26.73 -5.27
N THR A 296 5.70 -25.56 -4.70
CA THR A 296 6.41 -24.48 -5.40
C THR A 296 7.81 -24.89 -5.87
N LYS A 297 8.15 -26.16 -5.64
CA LYS A 297 9.31 -26.94 -6.04
C LYS A 297 8.93 -28.21 -6.83
N LEU A 298 7.83 -28.26 -7.59
CA LEU A 298 7.79 -29.20 -8.70
C LEU A 298 8.97 -28.77 -9.58
N PRO A 299 10.02 -29.59 -9.71
CA PRO A 299 11.21 -29.21 -10.46
C PRO A 299 10.71 -28.73 -11.81
N THR A 300 10.99 -27.48 -12.18
CA THR A 300 10.81 -27.07 -13.58
C THR A 300 11.54 -28.15 -14.37
N GLY A 301 10.84 -28.94 -15.19
CA GLY A 301 11.36 -30.19 -15.80
C GLY A 301 12.61 -30.02 -16.68
N ARG A 302 13.17 -28.80 -16.73
CA ARG A 302 14.45 -28.49 -17.33
C ARG A 302 15.56 -28.75 -16.31
N ALA A 303 16.56 -29.54 -16.71
CA ALA A 303 17.82 -29.63 -16.00
C ALA A 303 18.38 -28.22 -15.75
N LYS A 304 19.06 -28.03 -14.60
CA LYS A 304 19.64 -26.72 -14.29
C LYS A 304 20.70 -26.37 -15.34
N ALA A 305 20.90 -25.06 -15.59
CA ALA A 305 22.02 -24.61 -16.41
C ALA A 305 23.36 -25.05 -15.78
N VAL A 306 24.38 -25.30 -16.61
CA VAL A 306 25.72 -25.74 -16.15
C VAL A 306 26.27 -24.79 -15.07
N PHE A 307 26.14 -23.48 -15.31
CA PHE A 307 26.55 -22.43 -14.37
C PHE A 307 25.89 -22.55 -12.99
N SER A 308 24.67 -23.09 -12.90
CA SER A 308 23.99 -23.24 -11.61
C SER A 308 24.65 -24.29 -10.71
N TYR A 309 25.26 -25.33 -11.26
CA TYR A 309 26.03 -26.32 -10.48
C TYR A 309 27.32 -25.70 -9.95
N PHE A 310 28.03 -24.99 -10.81
CA PHE A 310 29.20 -24.22 -10.41
C PHE A 310 28.86 -23.17 -9.36
N PHE A 311 27.78 -22.41 -9.56
CA PHE A 311 27.37 -21.37 -8.61
C PHE A 311 27.05 -21.96 -7.24
N GLN A 312 26.40 -23.13 -7.18
CA GLN A 312 26.14 -23.83 -5.92
C GLN A 312 27.44 -24.24 -5.22
N ASP A 313 28.38 -24.85 -5.94
CA ASP A 313 29.69 -25.24 -5.38
C ASP A 313 30.51 -24.02 -4.94
N PHE A 314 30.61 -23.01 -5.80
CA PHE A 314 31.28 -21.74 -5.53
C PHE A 314 30.71 -21.02 -4.30
N SER A 315 29.38 -20.99 -4.16
CA SER A 315 28.72 -20.35 -3.02
C SER A 315 28.95 -21.07 -1.69
N LYS A 316 29.17 -22.40 -1.70
CA LYS A 316 29.47 -23.19 -0.49
C LYS A 316 30.88 -22.95 0.04
N ARG A 317 31.82 -22.60 -0.86
CA ARG A 317 33.24 -22.36 -0.51
C ARG A 317 33.47 -20.95 0.06
N LEU A 318 32.54 -20.04 -0.12
CA LEU A 318 32.61 -18.70 0.44
C LEU A 318 32.02 -18.68 1.85
N PRO A 319 32.62 -17.92 2.80
CA PRO A 319 32.01 -17.72 4.10
C PRO A 319 30.64 -17.05 3.95
N PRO A 320 29.67 -17.34 4.83
CA PRO A 320 28.38 -16.68 4.80
C PRO A 320 28.58 -15.18 4.95
N SER A 321 28.29 -14.43 3.87
CA SER A 321 28.45 -12.98 3.86
C SER A 321 27.57 -12.38 4.97
N PRO A 322 28.11 -11.55 5.88
CA PRO A 322 27.36 -10.99 7.00
C PRO A 322 26.26 -10.00 6.57
N ARG A 323 26.20 -9.63 5.28
CA ARG A 323 25.09 -8.87 4.69
C ARG A 323 24.74 -9.48 3.34
N GLY A 324 23.45 -9.72 3.11
CA GLY A 324 22.87 -10.46 1.99
C GLY A 324 23.04 -9.84 0.60
N ASP A 325 24.26 -9.46 0.22
CA ASP A 325 24.63 -9.04 -1.13
C ASP A 325 24.77 -10.25 -2.05
N GLY A 326 23.68 -10.99 -2.26
CA GLY A 326 23.66 -12.08 -3.24
C GLY A 326 24.08 -11.64 -4.65
N CYS A 327 23.94 -10.34 -4.95
CA CYS A 327 24.40 -9.73 -6.20
C CYS A 327 25.94 -9.71 -6.32
N SER A 328 26.70 -9.55 -5.23
CA SER A 328 28.17 -9.53 -5.28
C SER A 328 28.72 -10.93 -5.51
N ILE A 329 28.17 -11.94 -4.84
CA ILE A 329 28.54 -13.35 -5.00
C ILE A 329 28.24 -13.83 -6.43
N ALA A 330 27.08 -13.45 -6.99
CA ALA A 330 26.74 -13.77 -8.37
C ALA A 330 27.71 -13.14 -9.39
N LYS A 331 28.12 -11.89 -9.19
CA LYS A 331 29.11 -11.23 -10.05
C LYS A 331 30.49 -11.88 -9.95
N ALA A 332 30.95 -12.20 -8.74
CA ALA A 332 32.22 -12.89 -8.53
C ALA A 332 32.22 -14.29 -9.15
N ALA A 333 31.13 -15.04 -8.99
CA ALA A 333 30.96 -16.34 -9.62
C ALA A 333 30.95 -16.24 -11.15
N ALA A 334 30.21 -15.27 -11.71
CA ALA A 334 30.18 -15.06 -13.17
C ALA A 334 31.55 -14.66 -13.73
N ALA A 335 32.33 -13.85 -12.99
CA ALA A 335 33.69 -13.49 -13.38
C ALA A 335 34.61 -14.73 -13.38
N LYS A 336 34.59 -15.52 -12.30
CA LYS A 336 35.38 -16.76 -12.22
C LYS A 336 34.99 -17.78 -13.28
N TRP A 337 33.69 -17.94 -13.57
CA TRP A 337 33.21 -18.84 -14.62
C TRP A 337 33.74 -18.46 -16.01
N LYS A 338 33.93 -17.16 -16.28
CA LYS A 338 34.51 -16.68 -17.54
C LYS A 338 36.01 -16.95 -17.66
N THR A 339 36.74 -16.99 -16.54
CA THR A 339 38.19 -17.23 -16.54
C THR A 339 38.55 -18.71 -16.49
N MET A 340 37.60 -19.59 -16.15
CA MET A 340 37.84 -21.04 -16.09
C MET A 340 38.05 -21.64 -17.48
N THR A 341 39.01 -22.56 -17.58
CA THR A 341 39.23 -23.34 -18.81
C THR A 341 38.10 -24.36 -19.00
N ASP A 342 37.98 -24.92 -20.20
CA ASP A 342 36.93 -25.91 -20.48
C ASP A 342 37.16 -27.22 -19.71
N GLU A 343 38.41 -27.55 -19.38
CA GLU A 343 38.78 -28.66 -18.49
C GLU A 343 38.22 -28.47 -17.08
N GLU A 344 38.35 -27.27 -16.51
CA GLU A 344 37.80 -26.96 -15.19
C GLU A 344 36.27 -26.91 -15.18
N LYS A 345 35.64 -26.64 -16.33
CA LYS A 345 34.19 -26.66 -16.48
C LYS A 345 33.61 -28.06 -16.71
N ALA A 346 34.42 -29.00 -17.23
CA ALA A 346 34.03 -30.38 -17.53
C ALA A 346 33.22 -31.09 -16.44
N PRO A 347 33.58 -31.05 -15.13
CA PRO A 347 32.79 -31.71 -14.10
C PRO A 347 31.37 -31.16 -13.97
N TYR A 348 31.15 -29.87 -14.25
CA TYR A 348 29.82 -29.26 -14.18
C TYR A 348 28.96 -29.60 -15.41
N TYR A 349 29.57 -29.82 -16.58
CA TYR A 349 28.89 -30.35 -17.76
C TYR A 349 28.42 -31.79 -17.53
N ALA A 350 29.29 -32.64 -16.99
CA ALA A 350 28.94 -34.02 -16.61
C ALA A 350 27.80 -34.06 -15.57
N ALA A 351 27.85 -33.18 -14.56
CA ALA A 351 26.78 -33.08 -13.55
C ALA A 351 25.43 -32.66 -14.15
N ARG A 352 25.42 -31.74 -15.12
CA ARG A 352 24.19 -31.35 -15.84
C ARG A 352 23.66 -32.51 -16.69
N GLU A 353 24.54 -33.23 -17.38
CA GLU A 353 24.13 -34.35 -18.22
C GLU A 353 23.53 -35.49 -17.37
N LYS A 354 24.11 -35.74 -16.20
CA LYS A 354 23.57 -36.68 -15.21
C LYS A 354 22.17 -36.28 -14.74
N ASP A 355 21.95 -35.03 -14.30
CA ASP A 355 20.62 -34.53 -13.89
C ASP A 355 19.62 -34.52 -15.06
N PHE A 356 20.08 -34.27 -16.30
CA PHE A 356 19.24 -34.36 -17.49
C PHE A 356 18.80 -35.81 -17.78
N LYS A 357 19.71 -36.78 -17.68
CA LYS A 357 19.40 -38.21 -17.85
C LYS A 357 18.49 -38.73 -16.74
N GLU A 358 18.76 -38.41 -15.48
CA GLU A 358 17.93 -38.81 -14.33
C GLU A 358 16.50 -38.27 -14.43
N ARG A 359 16.31 -37.08 -15.02
CA ARG A 359 14.98 -36.47 -15.15
C ARG A 359 14.22 -36.92 -16.39
N ASN A 360 14.89 -37.14 -17.52
CA ASN A 360 14.25 -37.57 -18.76
C ASN A 360 14.09 -39.11 -18.86
N GLY A 361 14.89 -39.87 -18.11
CA GLY A 361 14.80 -41.32 -18.03
C GLY A 361 13.85 -41.85 -16.96
N SER A 362 13.31 -40.97 -16.10
CA SER A 362 12.29 -41.36 -15.12
C SER A 362 10.90 -41.26 -15.76
N PRO A 363 10.09 -42.34 -15.78
CA PRO A 363 8.73 -42.27 -16.31
C PRO A 363 7.94 -41.20 -15.54
N PRO A 364 7.04 -40.46 -16.20
CA PRO A 364 6.18 -39.53 -15.49
C PRO A 364 5.38 -40.31 -14.43
N PRO A 365 5.30 -39.81 -13.19
CA PRO A 365 4.51 -40.44 -12.13
C PRO A 365 3.01 -40.42 -12.41
#